data_AF-A0AAW3K1E1-F1
#
_entry.id   AF-A0AAW3K1E1-F1
#
_cell.length_a   1.000
_cell.length_b   1.000
_cell.length_c   1.000
_cell.angle_alpha   90.00
_cell.angle_beta   90.00
_cell.angle_gamma   90.00
#
_symmetry.space_group_name_H-M   'P 1'
#
loop_
_entity.id
_entity.type
_entity.pdbx_description
1 polymer ?
#
loop_
_entity_poly.entity_id
_entity_poly.type
_entity_poly.pdbx_seq_one_letter_code
_entity_poly.pdbx_strand_id
1 'polypeptide(L)'
;MSKKPYLSPEMQEYQVKQKRQNKLLLQLSILLFIPPLLLFPAYPRNDWQYSIYKYITQNLLITVGTKGPLPFFTILSSIYITVIMFFLSCYVCWLFLKKYGIQENFQKKIYSLFVQFEFSSSYKYPWLEKPIIKKTLVSSIFILCFLGSIWHFVHDEISFQSGSRKGALIEWSYNYRIGVLFWELIMSLFSISPIFYFFLLFIYLGNYFFRGLGTGKIISSKRNSKIKKRKKKR
;
A
#
# COMPACT_ATOMS: atom_id res chain seq x y z
N MET A 1 -22.74 -0.53 -41.20
CA MET A 1 -22.30 -1.42 -40.11
C MET A 1 -20.77 -1.36 -40.01
N SER A 2 -20.23 -0.69 -39.00
CA SER A 2 -18.78 -0.63 -38.78
C SER A 2 -18.29 -2.03 -38.36
N LYS A 3 -17.50 -2.69 -39.22
CA LYS A 3 -16.87 -3.97 -38.88
C LYS A 3 -15.94 -3.70 -37.70
N LYS A 4 -16.21 -4.34 -36.54
CA LYS A 4 -15.30 -4.30 -35.41
C LYS A 4 -13.91 -4.71 -35.91
N PRO A 5 -12.86 -3.92 -35.63
CA PRO A 5 -11.51 -4.23 -36.10
C PRO A 5 -11.14 -5.64 -35.64
N TYR A 6 -10.48 -6.41 -36.50
CA TYR A 6 -9.98 -7.73 -36.16
C TYR A 6 -8.94 -7.57 -35.03
N LEU A 7 -9.29 -8.02 -33.82
CA LEU A 7 -8.36 -8.07 -32.71
C LEU A 7 -7.62 -9.41 -32.74
N SER A 8 -6.29 -9.37 -32.69
CA SER A 8 -5.47 -10.57 -32.51
C SER A 8 -5.84 -11.30 -31.21
N PRO A 9 -5.66 -12.64 -31.14
CA PRO A 9 -5.98 -13.42 -29.94
C PRO A 9 -5.33 -12.89 -28.65
N GLU A 10 -4.09 -12.38 -28.74
CA GLU A 10 -3.36 -11.76 -27.63
C GLU A 10 -4.04 -10.46 -27.15
N MET A 11 -4.51 -9.63 -28.09
CA MET A 11 -5.24 -8.39 -27.77
C MET A 11 -6.61 -8.69 -27.16
N GLN A 12 -7.27 -9.78 -27.57
CA GLN A 12 -8.51 -10.24 -26.96
C GLN A 12 -8.27 -10.73 -25.52
N GLU A 13 -7.23 -11.52 -25.28
CA GLU A 13 -6.88 -12.01 -23.94
C GLU A 13 -6.51 -10.86 -22.99
N TYR A 14 -5.77 -9.86 -23.50
CA TYR A 14 -5.45 -8.64 -22.76
C TYR A 14 -6.72 -7.86 -22.38
N GLN A 15 -7.64 -7.65 -23.33
CA GLN A 15 -8.90 -6.96 -23.05
C GLN A 15 -9.77 -7.69 -22.02
N VAL A 16 -9.83 -9.02 -22.06
CA VAL A 16 -10.56 -9.82 -21.07
C VAL A 16 -9.94 -9.67 -19.68
N LYS A 17 -8.60 -9.74 -19.58
CA LYS A 17 -7.88 -9.53 -18.31
C LYS A 17 -8.12 -8.12 -17.76
N GLN A 18 -8.02 -7.09 -18.61
CA GLN A 18 -8.24 -5.70 -18.25
C GLN A 18 -9.69 -5.47 -17.78
N LYS A 19 -10.67 -6.02 -18.48
CA LYS A 19 -12.09 -5.94 -18.09
C LYS A 19 -12.34 -6.59 -16.73
N ARG A 20 -11.70 -7.73 -16.45
CA ARG A 20 -11.78 -8.39 -15.14
C ARG A 20 -11.15 -7.54 -14.03
N GLN A 21 -9.99 -6.94 -14.29
CA GLN A 21 -9.33 -6.03 -13.34
C GLN A 21 -10.19 -4.81 -13.04
N ASN A 22 -10.75 -4.17 -14.07
CA ASN A 22 -11.64 -3.01 -13.91
C ASN A 22 -12.90 -3.36 -13.13
N LYS A 23 -13.47 -4.56 -13.33
CA LYS A 23 -14.62 -5.04 -12.54
C LYS A 23 -14.28 -5.18 -11.06
N LEU A 24 -13.11 -5.75 -10.74
CA LEU A 24 -12.65 -5.86 -9.35
C LEU A 24 -12.38 -4.50 -8.72
N LEU A 25 -11.73 -3.60 -9.46
CA LEU A 25 -11.49 -2.22 -9.03
C LEU A 25 -12.82 -1.51 -8.71
N LEU A 26 -13.81 -1.64 -9.60
CA LEU A 26 -15.13 -1.05 -9.40
C LEU A 26 -15.81 -1.61 -8.14
N GLN A 27 -15.78 -2.93 -7.93
CA GLN A 27 -16.36 -3.56 -6.74
C GLN A 27 -15.69 -3.07 -5.45
N LEU A 28 -14.37 -2.94 -5.44
CA LEU A 28 -13.62 -2.41 -4.30
C LEU A 28 -13.97 -0.93 -4.05
N SER A 29 -14.04 -0.11 -5.10
CA SER A 29 -14.47 1.29 -4.98
C SER A 29 -15.90 1.41 -4.44
N ILE A 30 -16.82 0.57 -4.92
CA ILE A 30 -18.19 0.52 -4.41
C ILE A 30 -18.19 0.19 -2.92
N LEU A 31 -17.47 -0.86 -2.51
CA LEU A 31 -17.37 -1.29 -1.12
C LEU A 31 -16.77 -0.21 -0.21
N LEU A 32 -15.73 0.49 -0.67
CA LEU A 32 -15.04 1.50 0.13
C LEU A 32 -15.85 2.79 0.27
N PHE A 33 -16.51 3.25 -0.79
CA PHE A 33 -17.11 4.59 -0.81
C PHE A 33 -18.63 4.59 -0.58
N ILE A 34 -19.38 3.61 -1.11
CA ILE A 34 -20.85 3.68 -1.07
C ILE A 34 -21.43 3.49 0.35
N PRO A 35 -21.03 2.45 1.13
CA PRO A 35 -21.60 2.24 2.45
C PRO A 35 -21.38 3.43 3.40
N PRO A 36 -20.17 4.01 3.52
CA PRO A 36 -19.99 5.21 4.35
C PRO A 36 -20.86 6.38 3.92
N LEU A 37 -20.93 6.67 2.61
CA LEU A 37 -21.68 7.81 2.09
C LEU A 37 -23.18 7.75 2.40
N LEU A 38 -23.77 6.55 2.36
CA LEU A 38 -25.21 6.35 2.58
C LEU A 38 -25.56 6.15 4.05
N LEU A 39 -24.75 5.40 4.80
CA LEU A 39 -25.11 4.90 6.14
C LEU A 39 -24.59 5.78 7.27
N PHE A 40 -23.46 6.47 7.10
CA PHE A 40 -22.82 7.18 8.20
C PHE A 40 -23.40 8.60 8.35
N PRO A 41 -23.91 8.97 9.53
CA PRO A 41 -24.41 10.31 9.77
C PRO A 41 -23.26 11.27 10.10
N ALA A 42 -23.44 12.55 9.77
CA ALA A 42 -22.49 13.62 10.10
C ALA A 42 -22.32 13.83 11.60
N TYR A 43 -23.44 13.72 12.32
CA TYR A 43 -23.57 13.91 13.76
C TYR A 43 -24.35 12.73 14.35
N PRO A 44 -24.11 12.35 15.61
CA PRO A 44 -24.92 11.35 16.28
C PRO A 44 -26.39 11.79 16.32
N ARG A 45 -27.30 10.92 15.85
CA ARG A 45 -28.74 11.18 15.81
C ARG A 45 -29.52 10.51 16.95
N ASN A 46 -28.97 9.43 17.50
CA ASN A 46 -29.61 8.58 18.50
C ASN A 46 -28.72 8.40 19.73
N ASP A 47 -29.29 8.02 20.87
CA ASP A 47 -28.59 7.92 22.16
C ASP A 47 -27.40 6.95 22.15
N TRP A 48 -27.53 5.83 21.43
CA TRP A 48 -26.41 4.89 21.28
C TRP A 48 -25.26 5.47 20.45
N GLN A 49 -25.55 6.28 19.43
CA GLN A 49 -24.52 6.95 18.63
C GLN A 49 -23.81 8.03 19.44
N TYR A 50 -24.56 8.76 20.25
CA TYR A 50 -24.00 9.75 21.18
C TYR A 50 -23.11 9.08 22.23
N SER A 51 -23.53 7.93 22.75
CA SER A 51 -22.73 7.14 23.71
C SER A 51 -21.41 6.69 23.11
N ILE A 52 -21.41 6.21 21.86
CA ILE A 52 -20.18 5.86 21.13
C ILE A 52 -19.31 7.10 20.91
N TYR A 53 -19.89 8.19 20.43
CA TYR A 53 -19.15 9.44 20.22
C TYR A 53 -18.49 9.95 21.51
N LYS A 54 -19.23 9.94 22.62
CA LYS A 54 -18.75 10.30 23.95
C LYS A 54 -17.64 9.36 24.43
N TYR A 55 -17.80 8.04 24.25
CA TYR A 55 -16.76 7.07 24.59
C TYR A 55 -15.45 7.33 23.84
N ILE A 56 -15.53 7.58 22.53
CA ILE A 56 -14.35 7.82 21.69
C ILE A 56 -13.66 9.13 22.08
N THR A 57 -14.44 10.19 22.28
CA THR A 57 -13.89 11.51 22.61
C THR A 57 -13.34 11.59 24.03
N GLN A 58 -14.02 11.00 25.01
CA GLN A 58 -13.65 11.13 26.43
C GLN A 58 -12.71 10.03 26.93
N ASN A 59 -12.91 8.77 26.52
CA ASN A 59 -12.12 7.66 27.03
C ASN A 59 -10.91 7.34 26.16
N LEU A 60 -11.02 7.49 24.84
CA LEU A 60 -9.89 7.30 23.93
C LEU A 60 -9.09 8.60 23.72
N LEU A 61 -9.56 9.72 24.28
CA LEU A 61 -8.96 11.06 24.12
C LEU A 61 -8.74 11.47 22.66
N ILE A 62 -9.47 10.84 21.73
CA ILE A 62 -9.41 11.18 20.32
C ILE A 62 -10.23 12.45 20.16
N THR A 63 -9.59 13.58 19.88
CA THR A 63 -10.31 14.84 19.72
C THR A 63 -10.96 14.89 18.35
N VAL A 64 -12.26 14.57 18.30
CA VAL A 64 -13.00 14.45 17.04
C VAL A 64 -13.88 15.68 16.80
N GLY A 65 -13.46 16.52 15.88
CA GLY A 65 -14.25 17.67 15.40
C GLY A 65 -13.46 18.89 14.99
N THR A 66 -12.13 18.83 15.02
CA THR A 66 -11.24 19.94 14.62
C THR A 66 -10.97 20.01 13.11
N LYS A 67 -11.47 19.07 12.29
CA LYS A 67 -11.16 19.02 10.84
C LYS A 67 -12.34 19.34 9.90
N GLY A 68 -13.60 19.40 10.37
CA GLY A 68 -14.76 19.71 9.51
C GLY A 68 -16.13 19.57 10.20
N PRO A 69 -17.24 19.98 9.57
CA PRO A 69 -18.62 19.85 10.07
C PRO A 69 -19.13 18.39 10.10
N LEU A 70 -18.25 17.40 10.07
CA LEU A 70 -18.55 15.98 9.89
C LEU A 70 -17.83 15.08 10.92
N PRO A 71 -17.76 15.43 12.21
CA PRO A 71 -16.93 14.72 13.20
C PRO A 71 -17.26 13.23 13.29
N PHE A 72 -18.53 12.89 13.47
CA PHE A 72 -18.95 11.50 13.69
C PHE A 72 -18.82 10.66 12.41
N PHE A 73 -19.06 11.27 11.25
CA PHE A 73 -18.83 10.63 9.95
C PHE A 73 -17.35 10.28 9.75
N THR A 74 -16.44 11.17 10.12
CA THR A 74 -14.99 10.95 10.00
C THR A 74 -14.53 9.78 10.86
N ILE A 75 -14.97 9.69 12.13
CA ILE A 75 -14.64 8.54 13.00
C ILE A 75 -15.05 7.23 12.35
N LEU A 76 -16.33 7.12 12.00
CA LEU A 76 -16.89 5.88 11.49
C LEU A 76 -16.22 5.48 10.17
N SER A 77 -15.96 6.46 9.31
CA SER A 77 -15.24 6.26 8.05
C SER A 77 -13.79 5.81 8.27
N SER A 78 -13.08 6.43 9.22
CA SER A 78 -11.70 6.08 9.55
C SER A 78 -11.59 4.65 10.07
N ILE A 79 -12.46 4.26 11.01
CA ILE A 79 -12.53 2.89 11.52
C ILE A 79 -12.87 1.91 10.40
N TYR A 80 -13.92 2.22 9.62
CA TYR A 80 -14.40 1.36 8.54
C TYR A 80 -13.33 1.11 7.47
N ILE A 81 -12.74 2.17 6.94
CA ILE A 81 -11.70 2.10 5.91
C ILE A 81 -10.48 1.36 6.46
N THR A 82 -10.03 1.70 7.67
CA THR A 82 -8.87 1.05 8.29
C THR A 82 -9.07 -0.45 8.45
N VAL A 83 -10.23 -0.89 8.95
CA VAL A 83 -10.55 -2.31 9.12
C VAL A 83 -10.56 -3.03 7.77
N ILE A 84 -11.24 -2.48 6.75
CA ILE A 84 -11.31 -3.09 5.43
C ILE A 84 -9.93 -3.18 4.78
N MET A 85 -9.16 -2.09 4.82
CA MET A 85 -7.82 -2.04 4.24
C MET A 85 -6.86 -2.97 4.97
N PHE A 86 -7.01 -3.16 6.27
CA PHE A 86 -6.22 -4.12 7.04
C PHE A 86 -6.48 -5.55 6.57
N PHE A 87 -7.75 -5.97 6.51
CA PHE A 87 -8.11 -7.31 6.03
C PHE A 87 -7.74 -7.53 4.57
N LEU A 88 -7.93 -6.54 3.71
CA LEU A 88 -7.53 -6.60 2.30
C LEU A 88 -6.01 -6.78 2.17
N SER A 89 -5.23 -6.01 2.92
CA SER A 89 -3.77 -6.14 2.92
C SER A 89 -3.30 -7.48 3.50
N CYS A 90 -3.92 -7.98 4.57
CA CYS A 90 -3.68 -9.33 5.09
C CYS A 90 -3.94 -10.39 4.01
N TYR A 91 -5.07 -10.28 3.30
CA TYR A 91 -5.44 -11.19 2.23
C TYR A 91 -4.45 -11.15 1.06
N VAL A 92 -4.06 -9.97 0.61
CA VAL A 92 -3.05 -9.80 -0.45
C VAL A 92 -1.69 -10.35 -0.01
N CYS A 93 -1.27 -10.08 1.22
CA CYS A 93 -0.05 -10.62 1.79
C CYS A 93 -0.09 -12.16 1.87
N TRP A 94 -1.21 -12.74 2.29
CA TRP A 94 -1.40 -14.19 2.31
C TRP A 94 -1.33 -14.79 0.90
N LEU A 95 -2.02 -14.21 -0.09
CA LEU A 95 -1.93 -14.67 -1.48
C LEU A 95 -0.51 -14.58 -2.02
N PHE A 96 0.23 -13.51 -1.68
CA PHE A 96 1.62 -13.35 -2.07
C PHE A 96 2.49 -14.46 -1.49
N LEU A 97 2.38 -14.73 -0.18
CA LEU A 97 3.13 -15.80 0.49
C LEU A 97 2.72 -17.19 -0.02
N LYS A 98 1.43 -17.42 -0.29
CA LYS A 98 0.95 -18.68 -0.87
C LYS A 98 1.53 -18.92 -2.26
N LYS A 99 1.65 -17.87 -3.08
CA LYS A 99 2.16 -17.96 -4.44
C LYS A 99 3.67 -18.15 -4.52
N TYR A 100 4.43 -17.45 -3.69
CA TYR A 100 5.90 -17.41 -3.78
C TYR A 100 6.60 -18.22 -2.68
N GLY A 101 5.88 -18.68 -1.66
CA GLY A 101 6.43 -19.33 -0.48
C GLY A 101 7.29 -18.38 0.36
N ILE A 102 8.19 -18.95 1.16
CA ILE A 102 9.20 -18.22 1.97
C ILE A 102 10.62 -18.67 1.58
N GLN A 103 10.78 -19.24 0.38
CA GLN A 103 12.04 -19.83 -0.09
C GLN A 103 12.71 -18.95 -1.16
N GLU A 104 13.47 -19.54 -2.07
CA GLU A 104 14.22 -18.82 -3.11
C GLU A 104 13.33 -17.96 -4.02
N ASN A 105 12.14 -18.45 -4.39
CA ASN A 105 11.20 -17.72 -5.25
C ASN A 105 10.71 -16.42 -4.60
N PHE A 106 10.44 -16.45 -3.30
CA PHE A 106 10.15 -15.25 -2.50
C PHE A 106 11.32 -14.27 -2.55
N GLN A 107 12.53 -14.78 -2.33
CA GLN A 107 13.73 -13.93 -2.27
C GLN A 107 14.01 -13.22 -3.58
N LYS A 108 13.91 -13.93 -4.71
CA LYS A 108 14.00 -13.34 -6.06
C LYS A 108 12.92 -12.30 -6.28
N LYS A 109 11.68 -12.57 -5.86
CA LYS A 109 10.57 -11.65 -6.10
C LYS A 109 10.69 -10.37 -5.27
N ILE A 110 10.99 -10.47 -3.98
CA ILE A 110 11.21 -9.32 -3.09
C ILE A 110 12.42 -8.50 -3.56
N TYR A 111 13.51 -9.16 -3.96
CA TYR A 111 14.66 -8.49 -4.55
C TYR A 111 14.27 -7.70 -5.81
N SER A 112 13.51 -8.31 -6.73
CA SER A 112 13.05 -7.61 -7.94
C SER A 112 12.14 -6.42 -7.65
N LEU A 113 11.32 -6.51 -6.60
CA LEU A 113 10.33 -5.47 -6.27
C LEU A 113 10.95 -4.28 -5.54
N PHE A 114 11.87 -4.52 -4.59
CA PHE A 114 12.36 -3.47 -3.69
C PHE A 114 13.84 -3.11 -3.90
N VAL A 115 14.62 -3.94 -4.57
CA VAL A 115 16.08 -3.75 -4.71
C VAL A 115 16.50 -3.48 -6.16
N GLN A 116 15.89 -4.17 -7.13
CA GLN A 116 16.21 -4.01 -8.55
C GLN A 116 15.45 -2.87 -9.25
N PHE A 117 14.77 -2.00 -8.51
CA PHE A 117 14.07 -0.86 -9.11
C PHE A 117 15.09 0.08 -9.78
N GLU A 118 15.00 0.28 -11.09
CA GLU A 118 15.89 1.19 -11.82
C GLU A 118 15.41 2.63 -11.66
N PHE A 119 16.28 3.50 -11.15
CA PHE A 119 15.98 4.92 -11.08
C PHE A 119 16.33 5.55 -12.43
N SER A 120 15.42 6.29 -13.04
CA SER A 120 15.73 7.05 -14.28
C SER A 120 16.90 8.02 -14.09
N SER A 121 17.07 8.54 -12.86
CA SER A 121 18.19 9.41 -12.47
C SER A 121 19.53 8.69 -12.25
N SER A 122 19.54 7.36 -12.33
CA SER A 122 20.73 6.52 -12.21
C SER A 122 21.83 6.90 -13.19
N TYR A 123 21.45 7.30 -14.41
CA TYR A 123 22.39 7.78 -15.43
C TYR A 123 23.23 8.98 -14.96
N LYS A 124 22.61 9.89 -14.19
CA LYS A 124 23.28 11.08 -13.65
C LYS A 124 24.03 10.80 -12.36
N TYR A 125 23.55 9.85 -11.55
CA TYR A 125 24.11 9.51 -10.25
C TYR A 125 24.28 8.00 -10.09
N PRO A 126 25.41 7.43 -10.56
CA PRO A 126 25.64 5.97 -10.53
C PRO A 126 25.65 5.36 -9.13
N TRP A 127 25.90 6.17 -8.09
CA TRP A 127 25.85 5.71 -6.71
C TRP A 127 24.44 5.29 -6.27
N LEU A 128 23.38 5.81 -6.91
CA LEU A 128 21.99 5.38 -6.67
C LEU A 128 21.75 3.92 -7.04
N GLU A 129 22.59 3.31 -7.89
CA GLU A 129 22.48 1.89 -8.25
C GLU A 129 22.94 0.93 -7.16
N LYS A 130 23.67 1.43 -6.15
CA LYS A 130 24.16 0.57 -5.07
C LYS A 130 22.95 -0.04 -4.33
N PRO A 131 22.84 -1.38 -4.21
CA PRO A 131 21.68 -2.06 -3.63
C PRO A 131 21.33 -1.58 -2.21
N ILE A 132 22.35 -1.25 -1.41
CA ILE A 132 22.18 -0.72 -0.04
C ILE A 132 21.46 0.63 -0.10
N ILE A 133 21.86 1.52 -1.00
CA ILE A 133 21.31 2.87 -1.13
C ILE A 133 19.85 2.80 -1.60
N LYS A 134 19.56 1.97 -2.60
CA LYS A 134 18.18 1.73 -3.08
C LYS A 134 17.29 1.24 -1.95
N LYS A 135 17.74 0.22 -1.22
CA LYS A 135 16.99 -0.36 -0.11
C LYS A 135 16.73 0.66 1.00
N THR A 136 17.75 1.43 1.38
CA THR A 136 17.60 2.49 2.39
C THR A 136 16.61 3.53 1.93
N LEU A 137 16.68 4.00 0.68
CA LEU A 137 15.77 5.01 0.15
C LEU A 137 14.32 4.51 0.15
N VAL A 138 14.07 3.30 -0.38
CA VAL A 138 12.75 2.68 -0.37
C VAL A 138 12.23 2.50 1.07
N SER A 139 13.07 1.99 1.98
CA SER A 139 12.70 1.84 3.39
C SER A 139 12.35 3.19 4.02
N SER A 140 13.16 4.22 3.77
CA SER A 140 12.93 5.57 4.29
C SER A 140 11.61 6.15 3.81
N ILE A 141 11.17 5.89 2.57
CA ILE A 141 9.84 6.31 2.09
C ILE A 141 8.74 5.67 2.94
N PHE A 142 8.82 4.36 3.19
CA PHE A 142 7.84 3.67 4.04
C PHE A 142 7.88 4.16 5.49
N ILE A 143 9.06 4.45 6.05
CA ILE A 143 9.18 5.09 7.38
C ILE A 143 8.52 6.46 7.38
N LEU A 144 8.78 7.30 6.39
CA LEU A 144 8.20 8.64 6.29
C LEU A 144 6.68 8.59 6.13
N CYS A 145 6.14 7.64 5.36
CA CYS A 145 4.69 7.40 5.29
C CYS A 145 4.13 7.02 6.66
N PHE A 146 4.80 6.10 7.37
CA PHE A 146 4.36 5.68 8.70
C PHE A 146 4.39 6.82 9.71
N LEU A 147 5.50 7.58 9.76
CA LEU A 147 5.64 8.77 10.60
C LEU A 147 4.62 9.85 10.23
N GLY A 148 4.32 10.04 8.95
CA GLY A 148 3.27 10.94 8.48
C GLY A 148 1.88 10.54 8.98
N SER A 149 1.59 9.23 9.03
CA SER A 149 0.34 8.73 9.60
C SER A 149 0.24 8.97 11.11
N ILE A 150 1.34 8.77 11.85
CA ILE A 150 1.41 9.08 13.29
C ILE A 150 1.26 10.58 13.51
N TRP A 151 1.98 11.39 12.74
CA TRP A 151 1.92 12.85 12.82
C TRP A 151 0.49 13.36 12.65
N HIS A 152 -0.24 12.85 11.67
CA HIS A 152 -1.63 13.22 11.43
C HIS A 152 -2.59 12.83 12.56
N PHE A 153 -2.27 11.78 13.31
CA PHE A 153 -3.03 11.33 14.47
C PHE A 153 -2.65 12.10 15.75
N VAL A 154 -1.39 12.52 15.88
CA VAL A 154 -0.90 13.26 17.06
C VAL A 154 -1.24 14.76 16.96
N HIS A 155 -1.21 15.34 15.76
CA HIS A 155 -1.56 16.74 15.53
C HIS A 155 -3.04 16.83 15.16
N ASP A 156 -3.89 16.60 16.15
CA ASP A 156 -5.36 16.70 16.03
C ASP A 156 -5.84 18.13 15.76
N GLU A 157 -5.05 19.15 16.09
CA GLU A 157 -5.37 20.56 15.83
C GLU A 157 -4.76 21.02 14.50
N ILE A 158 -5.38 20.65 13.39
CA ILE A 158 -5.31 21.52 12.20
C ILE A 158 -6.30 22.66 12.49
N SER A 159 -5.88 23.59 13.34
CA SER A 159 -6.73 24.62 13.94
C SER A 159 -7.54 25.40 12.90
N PHE A 160 -8.86 25.40 13.03
CA PHE A 160 -9.80 26.28 12.31
C PHE A 160 -9.62 27.79 12.58
N GLN A 161 -8.72 28.18 13.48
CA GLN A 161 -8.59 29.56 13.97
C GLN A 161 -7.33 30.29 13.53
N SER A 162 -6.37 29.64 12.87
CA SER A 162 -5.21 30.38 12.36
C SER A 162 -5.37 30.60 10.86
N GLY A 163 -5.29 31.85 10.40
CA GLY A 163 -5.20 32.22 8.98
C GLY A 163 -3.92 31.72 8.27
N SER A 164 -3.43 30.54 8.67
CA SER A 164 -2.24 29.88 8.16
C SER A 164 -2.58 29.08 6.91
N ARG A 165 -1.81 29.27 5.85
CA ARG A 165 -1.96 28.55 4.56
C ARG A 165 -1.59 27.05 4.65
N LYS A 166 -1.10 26.58 5.80
CA LYS A 166 -0.63 25.20 5.97
C LYS A 166 -1.83 24.27 6.19
N GLY A 167 -2.05 23.35 5.25
CA GLY A 167 -3.11 22.33 5.38
C GLY A 167 -4.48 22.73 4.81
N ALA A 168 -4.61 23.92 4.20
CA ALA A 168 -5.87 24.45 3.68
C ALA A 168 -6.60 23.52 2.67
N LEU A 169 -5.86 22.71 1.90
CA LEU A 169 -6.45 21.74 0.97
C LEU A 169 -7.04 20.53 1.72
N ILE A 170 -6.35 20.05 2.76
CA ILE A 170 -6.84 18.99 3.64
C ILE A 170 -8.09 19.53 4.35
N GLU A 171 -8.00 20.70 4.95
CA GLU A 171 -9.12 21.39 5.60
C GLU A 171 -10.35 21.53 4.68
N TRP A 172 -10.16 22.09 3.47
CA TRP A 172 -11.24 22.24 2.50
C TRP A 172 -11.89 20.90 2.16
N SER A 173 -11.11 19.85 1.98
CA SER A 173 -11.64 18.54 1.62
C SER A 173 -12.40 17.85 2.76
N TYR A 174 -12.01 18.05 4.02
CA TYR A 174 -12.72 17.49 5.17
C TYR A 174 -14.10 18.13 5.40
N ASN A 175 -14.41 19.24 4.72
CA ASN A 175 -15.76 19.79 4.65
C ASN A 175 -16.75 18.95 3.83
N TYR A 176 -16.24 18.06 2.98
CA TYR A 176 -17.04 17.19 2.12
C TYR A 176 -16.85 15.73 2.51
N ARG A 177 -17.94 14.97 2.59
CA ARG A 177 -17.90 13.53 2.90
C ARG A 177 -16.94 12.75 2.01
N ILE A 178 -16.88 13.09 0.71
CA ILE A 178 -15.97 12.43 -0.23
C ILE A 178 -14.50 12.77 0.05
N GLY A 179 -14.21 14.00 0.49
CA GLY A 179 -12.85 14.41 0.83
C GLY A 179 -12.39 13.74 2.13
N VAL A 180 -13.28 13.59 3.11
CA VAL A 180 -13.02 12.75 4.30
C VAL A 180 -12.63 11.33 3.87
N LEU A 181 -13.45 10.65 3.06
CA LEU A 181 -13.15 9.28 2.62
C LEU A 181 -11.83 9.17 1.85
N PHE A 182 -11.51 10.17 1.02
CA PHE A 182 -10.26 10.21 0.27
C PHE A 182 -9.04 10.31 1.19
N TRP A 183 -9.06 11.21 2.17
CA TRP A 183 -7.94 11.36 3.12
C TRP A 183 -7.84 10.18 4.07
N GLU A 184 -8.95 9.68 4.61
CA GLU A 184 -8.95 8.47 5.45
C GLU A 184 -8.38 7.26 4.69
N LEU A 185 -8.64 7.13 3.39
CA LEU A 185 -8.03 6.11 2.55
C LEU A 185 -6.51 6.29 2.40
N ILE A 186 -6.03 7.52 2.16
CA ILE A 186 -4.59 7.81 2.09
C ILE A 186 -3.91 7.50 3.42
N MET A 187 -4.49 7.93 4.54
CA MET A 187 -3.91 7.72 5.86
C MET A 187 -3.93 6.25 6.26
N SER A 188 -4.98 5.51 5.87
CA SER A 188 -5.02 4.05 6.01
C SER A 188 -3.93 3.37 5.17
N LEU A 189 -3.68 3.82 3.93
CA LEU A 189 -2.58 3.31 3.11
C LEU A 189 -1.22 3.60 3.73
N PHE A 190 -1.02 4.79 4.28
CA PHE A 190 0.24 5.22 4.90
C PHE A 190 0.51 4.54 6.24
N SER A 191 -0.51 4.14 6.98
CA SER A 191 -0.35 3.38 8.23
C SER A 191 -0.14 1.89 7.96
N ILE A 192 -0.89 1.30 7.04
CA ILE A 192 -0.91 -0.15 6.82
C ILE A 192 0.23 -0.60 5.91
N SER A 193 0.48 0.09 4.80
CA SER A 193 1.49 -0.37 3.80
C SER A 193 2.89 -0.52 4.37
N PRO A 194 3.40 0.39 5.22
CA PRO A 194 4.70 0.22 5.87
C PRO A 194 4.79 -1.04 6.73
N ILE A 195 3.73 -1.41 7.47
CA ILE A 195 3.71 -2.61 8.33
C ILE A 195 3.97 -3.86 7.46
N PHE A 196 3.25 -3.99 6.34
CA PHE A 196 3.43 -5.11 5.42
C PHE A 196 4.79 -5.07 4.72
N TYR A 197 5.28 -3.89 4.33
CA TYR A 197 6.62 -3.73 3.78
C TYR A 197 7.69 -4.25 4.75
N PHE A 198 7.67 -3.79 5.99
CA PHE A 198 8.64 -4.20 7.00
C PHE A 198 8.51 -5.66 7.38
N PHE A 199 7.30 -6.21 7.43
CA PHE A 199 7.07 -7.63 7.63
C PHE A 199 7.72 -8.49 6.53
N LEU A 200 7.48 -8.16 5.26
CA LEU A 200 8.10 -8.87 4.13
C LEU A 200 9.61 -8.68 4.10
N LEU A 201 10.09 -7.49 4.46
CA LEU A 201 11.52 -7.19 4.54
C LEU A 201 12.18 -7.98 5.67
N PHE A 202 11.51 -8.15 6.80
CA PHE A 202 11.98 -8.96 7.93
C PHE A 202 12.14 -10.42 7.51
N ILE A 203 11.15 -11.00 6.82
CA ILE A 203 11.23 -12.36 6.25
C ILE A 203 12.41 -12.46 5.28
N TYR A 204 12.56 -11.47 4.39
CA TYR A 204 13.67 -11.43 3.43
C TYR A 204 15.04 -11.41 4.13
N LEU A 205 15.21 -10.57 5.15
CA LEU A 205 16.44 -10.49 5.92
C LEU A 205 16.70 -11.78 6.69
N GLY A 206 15.68 -12.36 7.32
CA GLY A 206 15.78 -13.65 8.00
C GLY A 206 16.24 -14.77 7.06
N ASN A 207 15.66 -14.84 5.86
CA ASN A 207 16.09 -15.78 4.82
C ASN A 207 17.52 -15.52 4.33
N TYR A 208 17.93 -14.24 4.27
CA TYR A 208 19.28 -13.86 3.86
C TYR A 208 20.32 -14.29 4.89
N PHE A 209 20.13 -13.93 6.16
CA PHE A 209 21.09 -14.15 7.25
C PHE A 209 21.09 -15.59 7.78
N PHE A 210 19.92 -16.18 8.04
CA PHE A 210 19.83 -17.49 8.69
C PHE A 210 19.82 -18.66 7.72
N ARG A 211 19.28 -18.47 6.50
CA ARG A 211 19.16 -19.55 5.50
C ARG A 211 20.15 -19.44 4.35
N GLY A 212 20.93 -18.34 4.28
CA GLY A 212 21.91 -18.13 3.21
C GLY A 212 21.31 -18.03 1.81
N LEU A 213 20.00 -17.78 1.67
CA LEU A 213 19.29 -17.81 0.39
C LEU A 213 19.60 -16.59 -0.51
N GLY A 214 20.42 -15.64 -0.06
CA GLY A 214 20.82 -14.46 -0.82
C GLY A 214 22.33 -14.26 -1.03
N THR A 215 23.18 -15.21 -0.61
CA THR A 215 24.64 -15.13 -0.79
C THR A 215 25.14 -15.64 -2.13
N GLY A 216 24.28 -15.76 -3.15
CA GLY A 216 24.72 -16.18 -4.48
C GLY A 216 25.14 -17.65 -4.60
N LYS A 217 24.82 -18.52 -3.62
CA LYS A 217 24.89 -19.99 -3.80
C LYS A 217 23.88 -20.53 -4.83
N ILE A 218 23.12 -19.66 -5.49
CA ILE A 218 22.48 -19.95 -6.78
C ILE A 218 23.49 -19.57 -7.86
N ILE A 219 24.65 -20.22 -7.84
CA ILE A 219 25.48 -20.30 -9.04
C ILE A 219 24.62 -21.09 -10.01
N SER A 220 24.10 -20.40 -11.02
CA SER A 220 23.58 -21.08 -12.20
C SER A 220 24.59 -22.15 -12.60
N SER A 221 24.17 -23.42 -12.55
CA SER A 221 24.94 -24.58 -13.01
C SER A 221 25.08 -24.56 -14.55
N LYS A 222 25.57 -23.44 -15.09
CA LYS A 222 25.84 -23.21 -16.51
C LYS A 222 27.33 -23.05 -16.79
N ARG A 223 28.18 -23.53 -15.88
CA ARG A 223 29.63 -23.62 -16.09
C ARG A 223 30.06 -25.06 -15.88
N ASN A 224 29.74 -25.95 -16.84
CA ASN A 224 30.51 -27.16 -17.16
C ASN A 224 29.94 -28.04 -18.31
N SER A 225 29.31 -27.47 -19.35
CA SER A 225 28.98 -28.25 -20.56
C SER A 225 29.96 -28.04 -21.74
N LYS A 226 30.99 -27.20 -21.60
CA LYS A 226 31.94 -26.89 -22.70
C LYS A 226 33.34 -27.52 -22.60
N ILE A 227 33.64 -28.36 -21.59
CA ILE A 227 35.00 -28.94 -21.42
C ILE A 227 35.06 -30.48 -21.64
N LYS A 228 33.95 -31.16 -21.95
CA LYS A 228 33.94 -32.64 -22.14
C LYS A 228 33.74 -33.14 -23.58
N LYS A 229 34.08 -32.34 -24.61
CA LYS A 229 34.06 -32.78 -26.03
C LYS A 229 35.39 -32.63 -26.78
N ARG A 230 36.53 -32.55 -26.07
CA ARG A 230 37.86 -32.56 -26.69
C ARG A 230 38.79 -33.54 -25.96
N LYS A 231 38.49 -34.83 -26.06
CA LYS A 231 39.44 -35.96 -25.82
C LYS A 231 38.83 -37.27 -26.33
N LYS A 232 38.72 -37.40 -27.65
CA LYS A 232 38.71 -38.69 -28.37
C LYS A 232 38.90 -38.42 -29.87
N LYS A 233 40.17 -38.33 -30.27
CA LYS A 233 40.69 -38.59 -31.62
C LYS A 233 42.20 -38.36 -31.58
N ARG A 234 42.93 -39.37 -31.12
CA ARG A 234 44.16 -39.89 -31.70
C ARG A 234 44.14 -41.39 -31.42
#